data_AF-A0A924KXU7-F1
#
_entry.id   AF-A0A924KXU7-F1
#
_cell.length_a   1.000
_cell.length_b   1.000
_cell.length_c   1.000
_cell.angle_alpha   90.00
_cell.angle_beta   90.00
_cell.angle_gamma   90.00
#
_symmetry.space_group_name_H-M   'P 1'
#
loop_
_entity.id
_entity.type
_entity.pdbx_description
1 polymer ?
#
loop_
_entity_poly.entity_id
_entity_poly.type
_entity_poly.pdbx_seq_one_letter_code
_entity_poly.pdbx_strand_id
1 'polypeptide(L)'
;IASCDVAAAMMEPPGGTALVEGSVAGALDFRRAMRKVDDEFGKDWWFKVWGPDKLAEEGVGNRDQWMLKANEKWHGFGNLAPNFNLLDPIKSTIVTPGLDVSGKFAKTGIPASIVTKFLAEHGVIVEKTGLYSFFIMFTIGITKGRWNTLLTALQQFKDEYDRNQPMWKILPEFVATQPQYERVGLRDLCQQIHDMYKAHDIARLTTEMYTSDMQPAMKPADAFAKMAQRELDRVPIDDLEGRITGILLTPYPPGIPLLIPGERFNKTIVQYLKFARDFNARFPGFETDIHGLVEDDVDGELRYFVDCVRA
;
A
#
# COMPACT_ATOMS: atom_id res chain seq x y z
N ILE A 1 -30.84 4.83 2.42
CA ILE A 1 -31.67 5.87 3.09
C ILE A 1 -31.78 5.55 4.57
N ALA A 2 -32.54 4.53 4.99
CA ALA A 2 -32.68 4.19 6.41
C ALA A 2 -31.34 3.95 7.15
N SER A 3 -30.35 3.33 6.51
CA SER A 3 -29.01 3.15 7.10
C SER A 3 -28.28 4.48 7.35
N CYS A 4 -28.50 5.50 6.52
CA CYS A 4 -27.93 6.82 6.70
C CYS A 4 -28.59 7.54 7.89
N ASP A 5 -29.92 7.43 8.02
CA ASP A 5 -30.66 8.02 9.14
C ASP A 5 -30.23 7.39 10.48
N VAL A 6 -30.07 6.06 10.52
CA VAL A 6 -29.56 5.36 11.70
C VAL A 6 -28.11 5.75 12.00
N ALA A 7 -27.24 5.83 10.99
CA ALA A 7 -25.85 6.22 11.21
C ALA A 7 -25.74 7.66 11.74
N ALA A 8 -26.57 8.58 11.25
CA ALA A 8 -26.64 9.94 11.79
C ALA A 8 -27.10 9.93 13.26
N ALA A 9 -28.18 9.21 13.57
CA ALA A 9 -28.70 9.07 14.93
C ALA A 9 -27.69 8.42 15.90
N MET A 10 -26.91 7.43 15.45
CA MET A 10 -25.85 6.82 16.24
C MET A 10 -24.73 7.80 16.61
N MET A 11 -24.52 8.83 15.79
CA MET A 11 -23.49 9.84 16.00
C MET A 11 -23.98 11.05 16.82
N GLU A 12 -25.26 11.09 17.18
CA GLU A 12 -25.80 12.16 18.04
C GLU A 12 -25.20 12.08 19.46
N PRO A 13 -24.88 13.24 20.07
CA PRO A 13 -24.40 13.28 21.45
C PRO A 13 -25.46 12.75 22.44
N PRO A 14 -25.04 12.08 23.53
CA PRO A 14 -23.65 11.82 23.92
C PRO A 14 -23.07 10.52 23.31
N GLY A 15 -23.89 9.67 22.69
CA GLY A 15 -23.49 8.34 22.21
C GLY A 15 -22.40 8.38 21.14
N GLY A 16 -22.54 9.26 20.15
CA GLY A 16 -21.55 9.43 19.09
C GLY A 16 -20.16 9.81 19.60
N THR A 17 -20.10 10.73 20.57
CA THR A 17 -18.83 11.15 21.20
C THR A 17 -18.12 9.96 21.85
N ALA A 18 -18.83 9.16 22.63
CA ALA A 18 -18.26 7.99 23.29
C ALA A 18 -17.75 6.93 22.28
N LEU A 19 -18.47 6.73 21.16
CA LEU A 19 -18.05 5.80 20.10
C LEU A 19 -16.75 6.23 19.42
N VAL A 20 -16.61 7.53 19.13
CA VAL A 20 -15.39 8.09 18.52
C VAL A 20 -14.22 8.03 19.49
N GLU A 21 -14.42 8.46 20.74
CA GLU A 21 -13.38 8.38 21.78
C GLU A 21 -12.92 6.95 22.01
N GLY A 22 -13.83 5.98 22.03
CA GLY A 22 -13.51 4.56 22.12
C GLY A 22 -12.65 4.06 20.96
N SER A 23 -12.90 4.54 19.74
CA SER A 23 -12.11 4.19 18.55
C SER A 23 -10.69 4.77 18.62
N VAL A 24 -10.56 6.03 19.06
CA VAL A 24 -9.25 6.68 19.27
C VAL A 24 -8.47 5.96 20.37
N ALA A 25 -9.11 5.68 21.51
CA ALA A 25 -8.48 4.95 22.61
C ALA A 25 -8.01 3.56 22.17
N GLY A 26 -8.84 2.82 21.44
CA GLY A 26 -8.48 1.50 20.90
C GLY A 26 -7.27 1.54 19.96
N ALA A 27 -7.19 2.56 19.10
CA ALA A 27 -6.04 2.74 18.20
C ALA A 27 -4.74 3.02 18.97
N LEU A 28 -4.82 3.80 20.05
CA LEU A 28 -3.65 4.12 20.88
C LEU A 28 -3.20 2.95 21.73
N ASP A 29 -4.13 2.19 22.28
CA ASP A 29 -3.82 0.95 23.01
C ASP A 29 -3.12 -0.05 22.10
N PHE A 30 -3.59 -0.21 20.86
CA PHE A 30 -2.90 -1.03 19.85
C PHE A 30 -1.47 -0.52 19.58
N ARG A 31 -1.30 0.79 19.37
CA ARG A 31 0.03 1.38 19.14
C ARG A 31 0.98 1.18 20.32
N ARG A 32 0.49 1.31 21.56
CA ARG A 32 1.27 1.03 22.78
C ARG A 32 1.62 -0.45 22.87
N ALA A 33 0.67 -1.35 22.58
CA ALA A 33 0.92 -2.79 22.59
C ALA A 33 1.99 -3.18 21.55
N MET A 34 1.93 -2.64 20.33
CA MET A 34 2.94 -2.85 19.29
C MET A 34 4.34 -2.42 19.76
N ARG A 35 4.46 -1.27 20.46
CA ARG A 35 5.73 -0.79 21.03
C ARG A 35 6.22 -1.65 22.18
N LYS A 36 5.32 -2.09 23.06
CA LYS A 36 5.67 -2.98 24.16
C LYS A 36 6.27 -4.29 23.64
N VAL A 37 5.70 -4.84 22.57
CA VAL A 37 6.23 -6.05 21.90
C VAL A 37 7.59 -5.75 21.24
N ASP A 38 7.76 -4.58 20.61
CA ASP A 38 9.07 -4.11 20.09
C ASP A 38 10.14 -4.10 21.21
N ASP A 39 9.80 -3.52 22.36
CA ASP A 39 10.68 -3.44 23.53
C ASP A 39 11.03 -4.82 24.10
N GLU A 40 10.08 -5.77 24.09
CA GLU A 40 10.27 -7.15 24.53
C GLU A 40 11.21 -7.94 23.59
N PHE A 41 11.11 -7.73 22.27
CA PHE A 41 12.04 -8.31 21.29
C PHE A 41 13.42 -7.61 21.28
N GLY A 42 13.49 -6.37 21.76
CA GLY A 42 14.72 -5.63 22.01
C GLY A 42 15.49 -5.29 20.73
N LYS A 43 16.54 -6.06 20.43
CA LYS A 43 17.40 -5.83 19.24
C LYS A 43 16.94 -6.61 18.01
N ASP A 44 16.01 -7.54 18.18
CA ASP A 44 15.47 -8.31 17.07
C ASP A 44 14.47 -7.46 16.26
N TRP A 45 14.15 -7.89 15.05
CA TRP A 45 13.25 -7.15 14.18
C TRP A 45 11.79 -7.29 14.64
N TRP A 46 11.04 -6.21 14.50
CA TRP A 46 9.59 -6.19 14.71
C TRP A 46 8.93 -5.13 13.81
N PHE A 47 7.61 -5.28 13.63
CA PHE A 47 6.78 -4.31 12.92
C PHE A 47 6.64 -3.02 13.72
N LYS A 48 6.61 -1.88 13.03
CA LYS A 48 6.41 -0.57 13.67
C LYS A 48 5.09 0.03 13.27
N VAL A 49 4.50 0.87 14.11
CA VAL A 49 3.35 1.69 13.71
C VAL A 49 3.85 3.10 13.41
N TRP A 50 3.66 3.55 12.17
CA TRP A 50 4.03 4.88 11.73
C TRP A 50 3.29 5.94 12.55
N GLY A 51 4.03 6.86 13.13
CA GLY A 51 3.51 7.86 14.04
C GLY A 51 4.61 8.54 14.87
N PRO A 52 4.22 9.46 15.78
CA PRO A 52 5.13 10.24 16.59
C PRO A 52 6.03 9.36 17.46
N ASP A 53 7.29 9.74 17.70
CA ASP A 53 8.22 8.93 18.51
C ASP A 53 7.73 8.68 19.94
N LYS A 54 6.95 9.60 20.50
CA LYS A 54 6.38 9.51 21.86
C LYS A 54 4.86 9.49 21.80
N LEU A 55 4.26 8.58 22.56
CA LEU A 55 2.83 8.55 22.82
C LEU A 55 2.60 8.90 24.29
N ALA A 56 1.41 9.43 24.61
CA ALA A 56 0.99 9.55 26.00
C ALA A 56 0.95 8.16 26.66
N GLU A 57 1.32 8.06 27.94
CA GLU A 57 1.32 6.79 28.67
C GLU A 57 -0.09 6.19 28.79
N GLU A 58 -1.10 7.05 29.04
CA GLU A 58 -2.50 6.68 29.14
C GLU A 58 -3.42 7.65 28.37
N GLY A 59 -4.63 7.20 28.06
CA GLY A 59 -5.66 8.00 27.39
C GLY A 59 -5.31 8.41 25.96
N VAL A 60 -5.93 9.49 25.48
CA VAL A 60 -5.82 9.93 24.08
C VAL A 60 -4.66 10.89 23.77
N GLY A 61 -3.96 11.36 24.80
CA GLY A 61 -2.87 12.32 24.68
C GLY A 61 -3.31 13.71 24.21
N ASN A 62 -2.35 14.53 23.78
CA ASN A 62 -2.60 15.87 23.26
C ASN A 62 -2.51 15.89 21.74
N ARG A 63 -3.43 16.59 21.07
CA ARG A 63 -3.42 16.86 19.63
C ARG A 63 -2.05 17.27 19.10
N ASP A 64 -1.31 18.12 19.82
CA ASP A 64 -0.01 18.65 19.36
C ASP A 64 1.05 17.57 19.13
N GLN A 65 0.88 16.39 19.76
CA GLN A 65 1.76 15.23 19.54
C GLN A 65 1.57 14.60 18.16
N TRP A 66 0.43 14.81 17.53
CA TRP A 66 0.04 14.23 16.24
C TRP A 66 0.26 15.20 15.08
N MET A 67 0.70 16.43 15.34
CA MET A 67 0.96 17.45 14.32
C MET A 67 2.27 17.12 13.59
N LEU A 68 2.24 17.11 12.25
CA LEU A 68 3.44 16.90 11.45
C LEU A 68 4.21 18.22 11.35
N LYS A 69 5.42 18.27 11.90
CA LYS A 69 6.28 19.46 11.86
C LYS A 69 7.34 19.29 10.79
N ALA A 70 7.68 20.39 10.11
CA ALA A 70 8.67 20.36 9.04
C ALA A 70 9.97 19.67 9.49
N ASN A 71 10.46 18.75 8.65
CA ASN A 71 11.72 18.02 8.83
C ASN A 71 11.81 17.09 10.07
N GLU A 72 10.71 16.75 10.74
CA GLU A 72 10.75 15.65 11.70
C GLU A 72 10.99 14.31 11.01
N LYS A 73 11.88 13.50 11.58
CA LYS A 73 12.37 12.28 10.91
C LYS A 73 11.33 11.17 10.82
N TRP A 74 10.43 11.05 11.80
CA TRP A 74 9.51 9.93 11.91
C TRP A 74 8.53 9.83 10.73
N HIS A 75 8.20 10.95 10.08
CA HIS A 75 7.27 10.99 8.95
C HIS A 75 7.91 11.09 7.57
N GLY A 76 9.20 11.41 7.47
CA GLY A 76 9.91 11.48 6.18
C GLY A 76 9.57 12.69 5.29
N PHE A 77 8.53 13.48 5.59
CA PHE A 77 8.25 14.73 4.87
C PHE A 77 9.26 15.84 5.18
N GLY A 78 9.65 16.59 4.14
CA GLY A 78 10.55 17.74 4.24
C GLY A 78 9.84 19.02 4.70
N ASN A 79 9.73 20.00 3.80
CA ASN A 79 9.10 21.28 4.09
C ASN A 79 7.58 21.14 4.25
N LEU A 80 7.08 21.47 5.44
CA LEU A 80 5.66 21.49 5.76
C LEU A 80 5.26 22.86 6.29
N ALA A 81 4.06 23.32 5.94
CA ALA A 81 3.47 24.50 6.55
C ALA A 81 3.16 24.21 8.04
N PRO A 82 3.48 25.15 8.96
CA PRO A 82 3.19 24.96 10.37
C PRO A 82 1.68 24.88 10.59
N ASN A 83 1.27 24.05 11.55
CA ASN A 83 -0.12 23.88 11.97
C ASN A 83 -1.10 23.41 10.87
N PHE A 84 -0.59 22.81 9.79
CA PHE A 84 -1.41 22.43 8.64
C PHE A 84 -1.82 20.95 8.64
N ASN A 85 -0.87 20.03 8.88
CA ASN A 85 -1.10 18.59 8.80
C ASN A 85 -1.12 17.93 10.17
N LEU A 86 -2.08 17.03 10.38
CA LEU A 86 -2.23 16.18 11.56
C LEU A 86 -2.29 14.72 11.13
N LEU A 87 -1.61 13.83 11.85
CA LEU A 87 -1.80 12.40 11.71
C LEU A 87 -3.09 11.98 12.42
N ASP A 88 -4.00 11.36 11.68
CA ASP A 88 -5.19 10.75 12.26
C ASP A 88 -4.82 9.51 13.09
N PRO A 89 -5.04 9.49 14.42
CA PRO A 89 -4.62 8.39 15.28
C PRO A 89 -5.33 7.07 14.97
N ILE A 90 -6.60 7.10 14.53
CA ILE A 90 -7.36 5.88 14.19
C ILE A 90 -6.88 5.25 12.88
N LYS A 91 -6.07 5.99 12.13
CA LYS A 91 -5.38 5.49 10.95
C LYS A 91 -4.02 4.89 11.34
N SER A 92 -4.01 3.60 11.67
CA SER A 92 -2.79 2.87 12.04
C SER A 92 -2.10 2.26 10.81
N THR A 93 -1.03 2.90 10.36
CA THR A 93 -0.15 2.35 9.31
C THR A 93 0.96 1.53 9.95
N ILE A 94 0.97 0.22 9.70
CA ILE A 94 2.04 -0.68 10.11
C ILE A 94 3.14 -0.67 9.05
N VAL A 95 4.39 -0.52 9.46
CA VAL A 95 5.59 -0.49 8.63
C VAL A 95 6.36 -1.78 8.83
N THR A 96 6.73 -2.41 7.73
CA THR A 96 7.49 -3.66 7.68
C THR A 96 8.98 -3.37 7.45
N PRO A 97 9.91 -4.23 7.93
CA PRO A 97 11.33 -4.06 7.66
C PRO A 97 11.65 -4.07 6.16
N GLY A 98 12.63 -3.27 5.73
CA GLY A 98 13.20 -3.35 4.37
C GLY A 98 13.36 -2.02 3.66
N LEU A 99 12.58 -1.01 4.02
CA LEU A 99 12.67 0.34 3.49
C LEU A 99 12.55 1.34 4.65
N ASP A 100 13.51 2.25 4.77
CA ASP A 100 13.41 3.31 5.76
C ASP A 100 12.63 4.53 5.23
N VAL A 101 12.28 5.43 6.14
CA VAL A 101 11.53 6.67 5.82
C VAL A 101 12.28 7.63 4.89
N SER A 102 13.58 7.42 4.67
CA SER A 102 14.36 8.20 3.70
C SER A 102 14.32 7.60 2.28
N GLY A 103 13.67 6.45 2.11
CA GLY A 103 13.58 5.74 0.83
C GLY A 103 14.76 4.80 0.58
N LYS A 104 15.60 4.52 1.58
CA LYS A 104 16.75 3.63 1.42
C LYS A 104 16.39 2.18 1.74
N PHE A 105 16.66 1.28 0.80
CA PHE A 105 16.51 -0.16 1.01
C PHE A 105 17.56 -0.71 1.97
N ALA A 106 17.12 -1.57 2.89
CA ALA A 106 18.00 -2.36 3.74
C ALA A 106 18.65 -3.53 2.95
N LYS A 107 19.40 -4.39 3.66
CA LYS A 107 19.95 -5.62 3.07
C LYS A 107 18.87 -6.70 2.93
N THR A 108 18.00 -6.77 3.92
CA THR A 108 16.88 -7.71 3.99
C THR A 108 15.58 -6.92 4.12
N GLY A 109 14.47 -7.52 3.69
CA GLY A 109 13.17 -6.89 3.82
C GLY A 109 12.02 -7.86 3.80
N ILE A 110 10.87 -7.36 4.25
CA ILE A 110 9.61 -8.06 4.34
C ILE A 110 8.58 -7.21 3.58
N PRO A 111 8.37 -7.45 2.29
CA PRO A 111 7.34 -6.78 1.51
C PRO A 111 5.97 -6.93 2.17
N ALA A 112 5.23 -5.82 2.28
CA ALA A 112 3.95 -5.82 2.98
C ALA A 112 2.91 -6.71 2.29
N SER A 113 3.00 -6.89 0.96
CA SER A 113 2.12 -7.80 0.20
C SER A 113 2.12 -9.23 0.73
N ILE A 114 3.26 -9.75 1.17
CA ILE A 114 3.37 -11.09 1.77
C ILE A 114 2.69 -11.13 3.14
N VAL A 115 2.97 -10.13 3.98
CA VAL A 115 2.36 -10.02 5.31
C VAL A 115 0.84 -9.97 5.19
N THR A 116 0.32 -9.21 4.23
CA THR A 116 -1.12 -9.01 4.09
C THR A 116 -1.84 -10.24 3.53
N LYS A 117 -1.17 -11.07 2.72
CA LYS A 117 -1.70 -12.39 2.34
C LYS A 117 -1.74 -13.34 3.52
N PHE A 118 -0.67 -13.36 4.33
CA PHE A 118 -0.65 -14.13 5.56
C PHE A 118 -1.80 -13.72 6.48
N LEU A 119 -1.98 -12.41 6.72
CA LEU A 119 -3.06 -11.89 7.53
C LEU A 119 -4.45 -12.30 6.98
N ALA A 120 -4.64 -12.28 5.66
CA ALA A 120 -5.91 -12.66 5.04
C ALA A 120 -6.30 -14.12 5.33
N GLU A 121 -5.37 -15.08 5.19
CA GLU A 121 -5.61 -16.49 5.55
C GLU A 121 -5.79 -16.70 7.06
N HIS A 122 -5.39 -15.73 7.89
CA HIS A 122 -5.61 -15.72 9.34
C HIS A 122 -6.83 -14.86 9.75
N GLY A 123 -7.71 -14.55 8.79
CA GLY A 123 -8.99 -13.86 9.04
C GLY A 123 -8.88 -12.36 9.28
N VAL A 124 -7.74 -11.75 8.93
CA VAL A 124 -7.49 -10.31 9.07
C VAL A 124 -7.37 -9.68 7.68
N ILE A 125 -8.40 -8.90 7.32
CA ILE A 125 -8.41 -8.15 6.06
C ILE A 125 -7.83 -6.76 6.30
N VAL A 126 -6.87 -6.39 5.46
CA VAL A 126 -6.24 -5.08 5.48
C VAL A 126 -6.91 -4.14 4.49
N GLU A 127 -6.95 -2.85 4.81
CA GLU A 127 -7.64 -1.86 3.98
C GLU A 127 -6.80 -1.47 2.75
N LYS A 128 -5.51 -1.21 2.96
CA LYS A 128 -4.59 -0.78 1.91
C LYS A 128 -3.19 -1.30 2.16
N THR A 129 -2.57 -1.82 1.11
CA THR A 129 -1.20 -2.33 1.13
C THR A 129 -0.31 -1.49 0.23
N GLY A 130 0.80 -1.02 0.78
CA GLY A 130 1.92 -0.39 0.08
C GLY A 130 3.07 -1.38 -0.11
N LEU A 131 4.26 -0.89 -0.47
CA LEU A 131 5.45 -1.75 -0.65
C LEU A 131 5.95 -2.34 0.69
N TYR A 132 6.10 -1.50 1.71
CA TYR A 132 6.61 -1.86 3.05
C TYR A 132 5.71 -1.33 4.17
N SER A 133 4.44 -1.11 3.86
CA SER A 133 3.48 -0.69 4.86
C SER A 133 2.09 -1.18 4.50
N PHE A 134 1.26 -1.44 5.49
CA PHE A 134 -0.17 -1.67 5.29
C PHE A 134 -0.97 -0.94 6.36
N PHE A 135 -2.22 -0.68 6.04
CA PHE A 135 -3.06 0.24 6.77
C PHE A 135 -4.26 -0.48 7.42
N ILE A 136 -4.50 -0.20 8.69
CA ILE A 136 -5.67 -0.66 9.44
C ILE A 136 -6.45 0.56 9.97
N MET A 137 -7.76 0.57 9.71
CA MET A 137 -8.68 1.60 10.20
C MET A 137 -9.35 1.15 11.50
N PHE A 138 -9.18 1.92 12.57
CA PHE A 138 -9.92 1.74 13.82
C PHE A 138 -11.28 2.42 13.74
N THR A 139 -12.27 1.68 13.24
CA THR A 139 -13.68 2.11 13.24
C THR A 139 -14.36 1.72 14.55
N ILE A 140 -15.58 2.22 14.78
CA ILE A 140 -16.41 1.93 15.96
C ILE A 140 -16.69 0.43 16.18
N GLY A 141 -16.49 -0.41 15.16
CA GLY A 141 -16.65 -1.87 15.24
C GLY A 141 -15.39 -2.63 15.65
N ILE A 142 -14.23 -1.96 15.76
CA ILE A 142 -12.97 -2.61 16.12
C ILE A 142 -12.85 -2.67 17.65
N THR A 143 -12.93 -3.88 18.18
CA THR A 143 -12.81 -4.14 19.62
C THR A 143 -11.39 -4.51 20.01
N LYS A 144 -11.10 -4.50 21.33
CA LYS A 144 -9.83 -4.99 21.88
C LYS A 144 -9.50 -6.41 21.47
N GLY A 145 -10.50 -7.29 21.41
CA GLY A 145 -10.33 -8.66 20.94
C GLY A 145 -9.82 -8.72 19.49
N ARG A 146 -10.39 -7.90 18.59
CA ARG A 146 -10.01 -7.91 17.17
C ARG A 146 -8.59 -7.43 16.93
N TRP A 147 -8.18 -6.32 17.53
CA TRP A 147 -6.80 -5.84 17.33
C TRP A 147 -5.77 -6.71 18.06
N ASN A 148 -6.14 -7.37 19.17
CA ASN A 148 -5.29 -8.41 19.78
C ASN A 148 -5.08 -9.60 18.84
N THR A 149 -6.12 -10.06 18.14
CA THR A 149 -5.96 -11.11 17.11
C THR A 149 -4.97 -10.71 16.03
N LEU A 150 -5.01 -9.46 15.55
CA LEU A 150 -4.00 -8.93 14.62
C LEU A 150 -2.60 -8.96 15.23
N LEU A 151 -2.42 -8.49 16.47
CA LEU A 151 -1.12 -8.50 17.15
C LEU A 151 -0.55 -9.93 17.24
N THR A 152 -1.38 -10.90 17.64
CA THR A 152 -1.00 -12.32 17.68
C THR A 152 -0.62 -12.85 16.30
N ALA A 153 -1.37 -12.51 15.25
CA ALA A 153 -1.05 -12.92 13.89
C ALA A 153 0.29 -12.33 13.41
N LEU A 154 0.63 -11.10 13.78
CA LEU A 154 1.93 -10.51 13.48
C LEU A 154 3.08 -11.22 14.22
N GLN A 155 2.87 -11.65 15.47
CA GLN A 155 3.85 -12.44 16.21
C GLN A 155 4.06 -13.82 15.55
N GLN A 156 2.97 -14.47 15.14
CA GLN A 156 3.02 -15.73 14.39
C GLN A 156 3.75 -15.58 13.06
N PHE A 157 3.48 -14.51 12.30
CA PHE A 157 4.21 -14.21 11.07
C PHE A 157 5.72 -14.11 11.34
N LYS A 158 6.12 -13.40 12.40
CA LYS A 158 7.52 -13.27 12.80
C LYS A 158 8.15 -14.63 13.10
N ASP A 159 7.52 -15.45 13.94
CA ASP A 159 8.02 -16.80 14.27
C ASP A 159 8.21 -17.67 13.02
N GLU A 160 7.23 -17.64 12.11
CA GLU A 160 7.27 -18.44 10.88
C GLU A 160 8.30 -17.90 9.87
N TYR A 161 8.49 -16.58 9.82
CA TYR A 161 9.54 -15.94 9.01
C TYR A 161 10.94 -16.30 9.52
N ASP A 162 11.16 -16.24 10.84
CA ASP A 162 12.46 -16.53 11.45
C ASP A 162 12.85 -18.00 11.27
N ARG A 163 11.88 -18.91 11.34
CA ARG A 163 12.04 -20.34 11.03
C ARG A 163 12.10 -20.65 9.53
N ASN A 164 11.85 -19.66 8.68
CA ASN A 164 11.75 -19.81 7.22
C ASN A 164 10.81 -20.95 6.80
N GLN A 165 9.62 -20.96 7.39
CA GLN A 165 8.68 -22.05 7.18
C GLN A 165 8.20 -22.10 5.73
N PRO A 166 7.97 -23.31 5.19
CA PRO A 166 7.57 -23.46 3.80
C PRO A 166 6.16 -22.88 3.58
N MET A 167 5.95 -22.24 2.42
CA MET A 167 4.70 -21.54 2.10
C MET A 167 3.47 -22.44 2.20
N TRP A 168 3.56 -23.72 1.80
CA TRP A 168 2.41 -24.66 1.88
C TRP A 168 1.85 -24.82 3.30
N LYS A 169 2.69 -24.61 4.33
CA LYS A 169 2.30 -24.75 5.72
C LYS A 169 1.64 -23.49 6.27
N ILE A 170 2.10 -22.32 5.84
CA ILE A 170 1.68 -21.01 6.38
C ILE A 170 0.58 -20.34 5.55
N LEU A 171 0.51 -20.68 4.27
CA LEU A 171 -0.34 -20.07 3.23
C LEU A 171 -0.89 -21.17 2.29
N PRO A 172 -1.60 -22.19 2.80
CA PRO A 172 -2.10 -23.30 2.00
C PRO A 172 -3.07 -22.88 0.91
N GLU A 173 -3.94 -21.89 1.13
CA GLU A 173 -4.91 -21.44 0.12
C GLU A 173 -4.20 -20.74 -1.04
N PHE A 174 -3.24 -19.86 -0.72
CA PHE A 174 -2.39 -19.22 -1.73
C PHE A 174 -1.62 -20.25 -2.55
N VAL A 175 -0.98 -21.23 -1.91
CA VAL A 175 -0.21 -22.28 -2.61
C VAL A 175 -1.11 -23.15 -3.49
N ALA A 176 -2.36 -23.41 -3.11
CA ALA A 176 -3.30 -24.14 -3.97
C ALA A 176 -3.54 -23.42 -5.31
N THR A 177 -3.53 -22.08 -5.30
CA THR A 177 -3.65 -21.25 -6.52
C THR A 177 -2.32 -20.98 -7.21
N GLN A 178 -1.22 -21.03 -6.46
CA GLN A 178 0.14 -20.72 -6.94
C GLN A 178 1.13 -21.84 -6.53
N PRO A 179 1.05 -23.03 -7.15
CA PRO A 179 1.81 -24.21 -6.71
C PRO A 179 3.33 -24.03 -6.77
N GLN A 180 3.84 -23.11 -7.60
CA GLN A 180 5.27 -22.85 -7.70
C GLN A 180 5.92 -22.40 -6.39
N TYR A 181 5.12 -21.88 -5.43
CA TYR A 181 5.63 -21.46 -4.14
C TYR A 181 5.62 -22.55 -3.08
N GLU A 182 5.04 -23.73 -3.33
CA GLU A 182 4.79 -24.78 -2.31
C GLU A 182 6.00 -24.98 -1.39
N ARG A 183 7.19 -25.20 -1.96
CA ARG A 183 8.43 -25.52 -1.23
C ARG A 183 9.30 -24.31 -0.90
N VAL A 184 8.88 -23.10 -1.27
CA VAL A 184 9.64 -21.88 -0.99
C VAL A 184 9.48 -21.53 0.49
N GLY A 185 10.54 -21.12 1.17
CA GLY A 185 10.46 -20.62 2.54
C GLY A 185 9.94 -19.19 2.60
N LEU A 186 9.17 -18.83 3.64
CA LEU A 186 8.59 -17.49 3.80
C LEU A 186 9.64 -16.37 3.73
N ARG A 187 10.78 -16.54 4.43
CA ARG A 187 11.86 -15.55 4.42
C ARG A 187 12.54 -15.47 3.06
N ASP A 188 12.70 -16.59 2.38
CA ASP A 188 13.30 -16.64 1.05
C ASP A 188 12.42 -15.93 0.00
N LEU A 189 11.09 -16.10 0.08
CA LEU A 189 10.17 -15.37 -0.79
C LEU A 189 10.19 -13.86 -0.50
N CYS A 190 10.19 -13.48 0.78
CA CYS A 190 10.35 -12.07 1.18
C CYS A 190 11.62 -11.46 0.60
N GLN A 191 12.75 -12.17 0.68
CA GLN A 191 14.02 -11.70 0.15
C GLN A 191 14.00 -11.58 -1.38
N GLN A 192 13.41 -12.54 -2.10
CA GLN A 192 13.30 -12.49 -3.56
C GLN A 192 12.53 -11.25 -4.05
N ILE A 193 11.37 -10.96 -3.44
CA ILE A 193 10.58 -9.78 -3.79
C ILE A 193 11.31 -8.49 -3.35
N HIS A 194 11.93 -8.48 -2.17
CA HIS A 194 12.75 -7.35 -1.70
C HIS A 194 13.89 -7.03 -2.66
N ASP A 195 14.61 -8.04 -3.13
CA ASP A 195 15.73 -7.89 -4.06
C ASP A 195 15.27 -7.32 -5.41
N MET A 196 14.08 -7.72 -5.89
CA MET A 196 13.47 -7.14 -7.09
C MET A 196 13.13 -5.65 -6.89
N TYR A 197 12.47 -5.30 -5.77
CA TYR A 197 12.17 -3.90 -5.44
C TYR A 197 13.43 -3.05 -5.35
N LYS A 198 14.49 -3.58 -4.74
CA LYS A 198 15.77 -2.90 -4.57
C LYS A 198 16.53 -2.74 -5.89
N ALA A 199 16.56 -3.77 -6.73
CA ALA A 199 17.25 -3.74 -8.02
C ALA A 199 16.69 -2.66 -8.97
N HIS A 200 15.38 -2.42 -8.90
CA HIS A 200 14.69 -1.40 -9.71
C HIS A 200 14.51 -0.06 -8.99
N ASP A 201 14.97 0.06 -7.74
CA ASP A 201 14.81 1.25 -6.89
C ASP A 201 13.37 1.79 -6.89
N ILE A 202 12.42 0.87 -6.70
CA ILE A 202 11.00 1.15 -6.95
C ILE A 202 10.46 2.28 -6.06
N ALA A 203 11.02 2.47 -4.85
CA ALA A 203 10.63 3.55 -3.95
C ALA A 203 10.92 4.94 -4.56
N ARG A 204 12.09 5.09 -5.18
CA ARG A 204 12.45 6.32 -5.90
C ARG A 204 11.65 6.46 -7.19
N LEU A 205 11.52 5.37 -7.97
CA LEU A 205 10.78 5.40 -9.23
C LEU A 205 9.33 5.83 -9.04
N THR A 206 8.63 5.31 -8.02
CA THR A 206 7.26 5.72 -7.71
C THR A 206 7.19 7.20 -7.30
N THR A 207 8.17 7.71 -6.56
CA THR A 207 8.22 9.14 -6.19
C THR A 207 8.45 10.02 -7.41
N GLU A 208 9.50 9.72 -8.18
CA GLU A 208 9.87 10.46 -9.40
C GLU A 208 8.71 10.48 -10.41
N MET A 209 7.99 9.36 -10.54
CA MET A 209 6.81 9.24 -11.39
C MET A 209 5.71 10.25 -11.03
N TYR A 210 5.35 10.40 -9.75
CA TYR A 210 4.32 11.37 -9.31
C TYR A 210 4.80 12.83 -9.27
N THR A 211 6.11 13.06 -9.22
CA THR A 211 6.69 14.41 -9.26
C THR A 211 7.16 14.82 -10.66
N SER A 212 7.04 13.92 -11.64
CA SER A 212 7.42 14.21 -13.02
C SER A 212 6.43 15.18 -13.68
N ASP A 213 6.91 15.89 -14.69
CA ASP A 213 6.08 16.82 -15.45
C ASP A 213 5.02 16.04 -16.26
N MET A 214 3.74 16.34 -16.00
CA MET A 214 2.60 15.77 -16.71
C MET A 214 2.16 16.74 -17.79
N GLN A 215 2.28 16.34 -19.05
CA GLN A 215 1.99 17.21 -20.19
C GLN A 215 0.56 17.00 -20.70
N PRO A 216 -0.36 17.96 -20.47
CA PRO A 216 -1.70 17.90 -21.06
C PRO A 216 -1.62 18.21 -22.56
N ALA A 217 -1.99 17.25 -23.40
CA ALA A 217 -2.07 17.43 -24.86
C ALA A 217 -3.47 17.86 -25.33
N MET A 218 -4.51 17.49 -24.58
CA MET A 218 -5.89 17.86 -24.84
C MET A 218 -6.71 17.83 -23.54
N LYS A 219 -7.92 18.38 -23.57
CA LYS A 219 -8.80 18.33 -22.39
C LYS A 219 -9.27 16.88 -22.15
N PRO A 220 -9.48 16.48 -20.89
CA PRO A 220 -10.06 15.17 -20.59
C PRO A 220 -11.40 14.89 -21.28
N ALA A 221 -12.24 15.93 -21.45
CA ALA A 221 -13.50 15.81 -22.19
C ALA A 221 -13.30 15.49 -23.68
N ASP A 222 -12.24 16.02 -24.30
CA ASP A 222 -11.92 15.76 -25.70
C ASP A 222 -11.36 14.34 -25.85
N ALA A 223 -10.48 13.91 -24.94
CA ALA A 223 -9.98 12.53 -24.90
C ALA A 223 -11.12 11.52 -24.68
N PHE A 224 -12.08 11.84 -23.81
CA PHE A 224 -13.28 11.03 -23.62
C PHE A 224 -14.14 10.96 -24.89
N ALA A 225 -14.31 12.07 -25.61
CA ALA A 225 -15.03 12.08 -26.87
C ALA A 225 -14.35 11.17 -27.93
N LYS A 226 -13.01 11.19 -28.01
CA LYS A 226 -12.23 10.27 -28.85
C LYS A 226 -12.47 8.81 -28.47
N MET A 227 -12.48 8.49 -27.18
CA MET A 227 -12.83 7.15 -26.70
C MET A 227 -14.25 6.74 -27.12
N ALA A 228 -15.24 7.62 -26.92
CA ALA A 228 -16.64 7.36 -27.29
C ALA A 228 -16.82 7.13 -28.80
N GLN A 229 -16.00 7.79 -29.62
CA GLN A 229 -15.97 7.65 -31.08
C GLN A 229 -15.11 6.48 -31.58
N ARG A 230 -14.54 5.67 -30.67
CA ARG A 230 -13.62 4.56 -30.98
C ARG A 230 -12.38 5.02 -31.75
N GLU A 231 -11.89 6.20 -31.40
CA GLU A 231 -10.66 6.80 -31.94
C GLU A 231 -9.47 6.58 -30.99
N LEU A 232 -9.37 5.37 -30.44
CA LEU A 232 -8.22 4.91 -29.66
C LEU A 232 -7.46 3.84 -30.44
N ASP A 233 -6.16 3.74 -30.15
CA ASP A 233 -5.31 2.63 -30.53
C ASP A 233 -4.86 1.90 -29.26
N ARG A 234 -4.80 0.57 -29.32
CA ARG A 234 -4.21 -0.26 -28.27
C ARG A 234 -2.69 -0.27 -28.45
N VAL A 235 -1.96 0.32 -27.50
CA VAL A 235 -0.52 0.56 -27.63
C VAL A 235 0.26 -0.28 -26.61
N PRO A 236 1.26 -1.08 -27.02
CA PRO A 236 2.08 -1.85 -26.09
C PRO A 236 2.95 -0.93 -25.23
N ILE A 237 3.31 -1.37 -24.02
CA ILE A 237 4.12 -0.58 -23.06
C ILE A 237 5.35 0.07 -23.72
N ASP A 238 6.05 -0.67 -24.58
CA ASP A 238 7.30 -0.22 -25.20
C ASP A 238 7.12 0.96 -26.17
N ASP A 239 5.91 1.20 -26.68
CA ASP A 239 5.58 2.25 -27.66
C ASP A 239 4.74 3.39 -27.06
N LEU A 240 4.60 3.45 -25.72
CA LEU A 240 3.74 4.43 -25.06
C LEU A 240 4.35 5.84 -25.00
N GLU A 241 5.68 5.99 -24.99
CA GLU A 241 6.31 7.29 -24.76
C GLU A 241 5.83 8.35 -25.78
N GLY A 242 5.31 9.47 -25.29
CA GLY A 242 4.74 10.55 -26.10
C GLY A 242 3.29 10.35 -26.56
N ARG A 243 2.72 9.14 -26.42
CA ARG A 243 1.30 8.88 -26.71
C ARG A 243 0.39 9.59 -25.71
N ILE A 244 -0.82 9.91 -26.14
CA ILE A 244 -1.84 10.57 -25.32
C ILE A 244 -2.74 9.47 -24.75
N THR A 245 -2.85 9.35 -23.42
CA THR A 245 -3.73 8.33 -22.84
C THR A 245 -5.19 8.65 -23.15
N GLY A 246 -5.95 7.63 -23.56
CA GLY A 246 -7.40 7.73 -23.74
C GLY A 246 -8.18 7.40 -22.47
N ILE A 247 -7.50 6.81 -21.48
CA ILE A 247 -8.09 6.27 -20.26
C ILE A 247 -7.33 6.74 -19.02
N LEU A 248 -7.93 6.54 -17.85
CA LEU A 248 -7.27 6.80 -16.58
C LEU A 248 -6.26 5.68 -16.29
N LEU A 249 -5.01 6.04 -15.97
CA LEU A 249 -4.00 5.09 -15.53
C LEU A 249 -3.80 5.24 -14.02
N THR A 250 -4.08 4.20 -13.23
CA THR A 250 -4.03 4.26 -11.76
C THR A 250 -3.30 3.05 -11.18
N PRO A 251 -2.01 3.18 -10.83
CA PRO A 251 -1.26 2.12 -10.18
C PRO A 251 -1.61 1.92 -8.71
N TYR A 252 -1.56 0.67 -8.24
CA TYR A 252 -1.73 0.28 -6.84
C TYR A 252 -0.49 -0.47 -6.31
N PRO A 253 0.16 0.03 -5.25
CA PRO A 253 -0.03 1.33 -4.59
C PRO A 253 0.48 2.52 -5.46
N PRO A 254 0.02 3.77 -5.20
CA PRO A 254 -0.83 4.22 -4.09
C PRO A 254 -2.35 4.25 -4.40
N GLY A 255 -2.79 3.89 -5.60
CA GLY A 255 -4.20 3.98 -5.99
C GLY A 255 -4.64 5.42 -6.29
N ILE A 256 -3.70 6.27 -6.71
CA ILE A 256 -3.94 7.66 -7.10
C ILE A 256 -3.77 7.74 -8.61
N PRO A 257 -4.70 8.38 -9.35
CA PRO A 257 -4.56 8.55 -10.78
C PRO A 257 -3.20 9.14 -11.13
N LEU A 258 -2.45 8.41 -11.96
CA LEU A 258 -1.14 8.81 -12.43
C LEU A 258 -1.23 9.62 -13.73
N LEU A 259 -2.05 9.15 -14.68
CA LEU A 259 -2.37 9.88 -15.90
C LEU A 259 -3.87 10.00 -16.07
N ILE A 260 -4.28 11.21 -16.43
CA ILE A 260 -5.65 11.58 -16.78
C ILE A 260 -5.79 11.51 -18.31
N PRO A 261 -6.95 11.07 -18.85
CA PRO A 261 -7.23 11.12 -20.29
C PRO A 261 -6.84 12.48 -20.89
N GLY A 262 -6.06 12.46 -21.98
CA GLY A 262 -5.55 13.65 -22.64
C GLY A 262 -4.13 14.06 -22.24
N GLU A 263 -3.54 13.45 -21.22
CA GLU A 263 -2.13 13.63 -20.85
C GLU A 263 -1.19 12.69 -21.63
N ARG A 264 0.07 13.10 -21.79
CA ARG A 264 1.09 12.31 -22.48
C ARG A 264 1.88 11.41 -21.53
N PHE A 265 2.15 10.20 -22.00
CA PHE A 265 3.12 9.32 -21.37
C PHE A 265 4.54 9.90 -21.45
N ASN A 266 5.23 9.94 -20.32
CA ASN A 266 6.65 10.25 -20.25
C ASN A 266 7.48 8.99 -19.99
N LYS A 267 8.80 9.11 -20.13
CA LYS A 267 9.75 8.00 -19.95
C LYS A 267 9.67 7.34 -18.57
N THR A 268 9.49 8.12 -17.51
CA THR A 268 9.46 7.60 -16.12
C THR A 268 8.24 6.71 -15.89
N ILE A 269 7.07 7.10 -16.42
CA ILE A 269 5.85 6.30 -16.35
C ILE A 269 6.04 4.99 -17.13
N VAL A 270 6.60 5.07 -18.34
CA VAL A 270 6.89 3.89 -19.16
C VAL A 270 7.88 2.94 -18.44
N GLN A 271 8.91 3.47 -17.78
CA GLN A 271 9.84 2.67 -16.97
C GLN A 271 9.14 1.95 -15.82
N TYR A 272 8.22 2.62 -15.12
CA TYR A 272 7.41 2.01 -14.06
C TYR A 272 6.52 0.88 -14.60
N LEU A 273 5.86 1.09 -15.75
CA LEU A 273 5.03 0.05 -16.38
C LEU A 273 5.86 -1.16 -16.82
N LYS A 274 7.08 -0.96 -17.32
CA LYS A 274 8.00 -2.07 -17.64
C LYS A 274 8.39 -2.85 -16.39
N PHE A 275 8.70 -2.15 -15.28
CA PHE A 275 8.92 -2.81 -14.00
C PHE A 275 7.70 -3.65 -13.58
N ALA A 276 6.49 -3.10 -13.66
CA ALA A 276 5.26 -3.80 -13.28
C ALA A 276 5.05 -5.08 -14.11
N ARG A 277 5.22 -5.01 -15.43
CA ARG A 277 5.20 -6.19 -16.33
C ARG A 277 6.19 -7.25 -15.87
N ASP A 278 7.45 -6.88 -15.70
CA ASP A 278 8.52 -7.82 -15.38
C ASP A 278 8.33 -8.41 -13.96
N PHE A 279 7.78 -7.62 -13.03
CA PHE A 279 7.43 -8.06 -11.69
C PHE A 279 6.28 -9.07 -11.71
N ASN A 280 5.18 -8.78 -12.42
CA ASN A 280 4.00 -9.63 -12.51
C ASN A 280 4.34 -10.99 -13.14
N ALA A 281 5.15 -11.00 -14.20
CA ALA A 281 5.63 -12.23 -14.82
C ALA A 281 6.47 -13.11 -13.87
N ARG A 282 7.26 -12.49 -12.98
CA ARG A 282 8.17 -13.20 -12.08
C ARG A 282 7.52 -13.65 -10.77
N PHE A 283 6.55 -12.89 -10.28
CA PHE A 283 5.88 -13.16 -9.01
C PHE A 283 4.36 -13.30 -9.15
N PRO A 284 3.85 -14.34 -9.86
CA PRO A 284 2.42 -14.59 -9.94
C PRO A 284 1.80 -14.69 -8.54
N GLY A 285 0.60 -14.18 -8.37
CA GLY A 285 -0.07 -14.00 -7.10
C GLY A 285 0.34 -12.74 -6.32
N PHE A 286 1.41 -12.03 -6.68
CA PHE A 286 1.84 -10.78 -6.03
C PHE A 286 1.75 -9.56 -6.97
N GLU A 287 0.99 -9.67 -8.04
CA GLU A 287 0.93 -8.71 -9.15
C GLU A 287 0.73 -7.28 -8.66
N THR A 288 1.41 -6.36 -9.33
CA THR A 288 1.12 -4.93 -9.26
C THR A 288 -0.15 -4.68 -10.07
N ASP A 289 -1.21 -4.23 -9.40
CA ASP A 289 -2.47 -3.89 -10.04
C ASP A 289 -2.41 -2.45 -10.58
N ILE A 290 -2.70 -2.28 -11.87
CA ILE A 290 -2.66 -0.99 -12.54
C ILE A 290 -3.93 -0.85 -13.37
N HIS A 291 -4.90 -0.09 -12.86
CA HIS A 291 -6.11 0.19 -13.61
C HIS A 291 -5.75 0.98 -14.88
N GLY A 292 -6.29 0.54 -16.01
CA GLY A 292 -5.99 1.08 -17.34
C GLY A 292 -4.82 0.37 -18.03
N LEU A 293 -4.10 -0.51 -17.35
CA LEU A 293 -3.19 -1.43 -18.02
C LEU A 293 -3.99 -2.69 -18.40
N VAL A 294 -4.04 -2.99 -19.69
CA VAL A 294 -4.79 -4.15 -20.23
C VAL A 294 -3.82 -5.28 -20.52
N GLU A 295 -4.15 -6.46 -20.02
CA GLU A 295 -3.48 -7.72 -20.35
C GLU A 295 -4.16 -8.38 -21.56
N ASP A 296 -3.36 -8.85 -22.51
CA ASP A 296 -3.84 -9.59 -23.68
C ASP A 296 -2.86 -10.73 -24.01
N ASP A 297 -3.38 -11.87 -24.48
CA ASP A 297 -2.56 -12.99 -24.95
C ASP A 297 -2.28 -12.81 -26.43
N VAL A 298 -1.01 -12.59 -26.77
CA VAL A 298 -0.56 -12.47 -28.15
C VAL A 298 0.42 -13.60 -28.44
N ASP A 299 -0.02 -14.58 -29.23
CA ASP A 299 0.75 -15.75 -29.65
C ASP A 299 1.27 -16.60 -28.47
N GLY A 300 0.54 -16.67 -27.36
CA GLY A 300 0.91 -17.41 -26.15
C GLY A 300 1.82 -16.63 -25.19
N GLU A 301 2.11 -15.36 -25.49
CA GLU A 301 2.81 -14.44 -24.60
C GLU A 301 1.85 -13.40 -24.03
N LEU A 302 1.80 -13.30 -22.70
CA LEU A 302 1.07 -12.24 -22.02
C LEU A 302 1.73 -10.89 -22.32
N ARG A 303 0.98 -9.98 -22.95
CA ARG A 303 1.42 -8.62 -23.28
C ARG A 303 0.52 -7.59 -22.61
N TYR A 304 1.13 -6.44 -22.34
CA TYR A 304 0.48 -5.35 -21.64
C TYR A 304 0.35 -4.14 -22.56
N PHE A 305 -0.84 -3.54 -22.53
CA PHE A 305 -1.22 -2.43 -23.41
C PHE A 305 -1.95 -1.33 -22.65
N VAL A 306 -1.97 -0.12 -23.23
CA VAL A 306 -2.85 0.97 -22.82
C VAL A 306 -3.56 1.55 -24.03
N ASP A 307 -4.85 1.84 -23.90
CA ASP A 307 -5.63 2.47 -24.95
C ASP A 307 -5.31 3.98 -25.00
N CYS A 308 -4.69 4.41 -26.09
CA CYS A 308 -4.23 5.78 -26.32
C CYS A 308 -5.05 6.44 -27.43
N VAL A 309 -5.17 7.76 -27.43
CA VAL A 309 -5.78 8.50 -28.54
C VAL A 309 -5.02 8.18 -29.84
N ARG A 310 -5.79 7.93 -30.90
CA ARG A 310 -5.25 7.63 -32.23
C ARG A 310 -4.35 8.75 -32.72
N ALA A 311 -3.18 8.37 -33.23
CA ALA A 311 -2.17 9.30 -33.75
C ALA A 311 -2.63 10.01 -35.03
#